data_AF-A0A5N4DJY4-F1
#
_entry.id   AF-A0A5N4DJY4-F1
#
_cell.length_a   1.000
_cell.length_b   1.000
_cell.length_c   1.000
_cell.angle_alpha   90.00
_cell.angle_beta   90.00
_cell.angle_gamma   90.00
#
_symmetry.space_group_name_H-M   'P 1'
#
loop_
_entity.id
_entity.type
_entity.pdbx_description
1 polymer ?
#
loop_
_entity_poly.entity_id
_entity_poly.type
_entity_poly.pdbx_seq_one_letter_code
_entity_poly.pdbx_strand_id
1 'polypeptide(L)'
;MLSLMRFAHLINVEFFDDLLVVLHSLIESGDLSYQESLHCVQTAFHILSGQGDVLNIDPMKFYTHLYKTLFKLHAGATNEGVEIVLQCLDVMLTKRRKQVSQQRALAFIKRLCTLALHVLPNSSIGILATNRILMHTFPKTDLLLDNESQGSGVFLPELEEPEYCNAQNTALWELHALRRHYHPIVQRFAAHLIAGAPSEGSEALKPELSRR
;
A
#
# COMPACT_ATOMS: atom_id res chain seq x y z
N MET A 1 -14.06 -12.02 12.20
CA MET A 1 -13.77 -11.28 10.95
C MET A 1 -13.46 -12.20 9.77
N LEU A 2 -12.55 -13.18 9.90
CA LEU A 2 -12.27 -14.19 8.85
C LEU A 2 -13.50 -14.98 8.37
N SER A 3 -14.48 -15.20 9.26
CA SER A 3 -15.77 -15.80 8.91
C SER A 3 -16.58 -14.92 7.95
N LEU A 4 -16.68 -13.61 8.20
CA LEU A 4 -17.44 -12.69 7.36
C LEU A 4 -16.86 -12.60 5.94
N MET A 5 -15.52 -12.62 5.82
CA MET A 5 -14.84 -12.64 4.51
C MET A 5 -15.20 -13.88 3.67
N ARG A 6 -15.34 -15.05 4.29
CA ARG A 6 -15.73 -16.28 3.56
C ARG A 6 -17.18 -16.26 3.09
N PHE A 7 -18.06 -15.53 3.76
CA PHE A 7 -19.49 -15.49 3.47
C PHE A 7 -19.97 -14.17 2.85
N ALA A 8 -19.08 -13.25 2.50
CA ALA A 8 -19.45 -11.96 1.90
C ALA A 8 -20.30 -12.13 0.62
N HIS A 9 -20.10 -13.22 -0.13
CA HIS A 9 -20.88 -13.58 -1.32
C HIS A 9 -22.33 -14.04 -1.03
N LEU A 10 -22.68 -14.29 0.23
CA LEU A 10 -24.02 -14.69 0.69
C LEU A 10 -24.79 -13.52 1.32
N ILE A 11 -24.15 -12.38 1.55
CA ILE A 11 -24.77 -11.20 2.13
C ILE A 11 -25.50 -10.45 1.01
N ASN A 12 -26.77 -10.07 1.26
CA ASN A 12 -27.48 -9.22 0.30
C ASN A 12 -26.73 -7.88 0.16
N VAL A 13 -26.41 -7.54 -1.08
CA VAL A 13 -25.61 -6.37 -1.50
C VAL A 13 -26.18 -5.06 -0.91
N GLU A 14 -27.48 -5.01 -0.65
CA GLU A 14 -28.17 -3.87 -0.03
C GLU A 14 -27.66 -3.52 1.38
N PHE A 15 -27.04 -4.46 2.11
CA PHE A 15 -26.52 -4.23 3.47
C PHE A 15 -25.03 -3.85 3.51
N PHE A 16 -24.36 -3.72 2.36
CA PHE A 16 -22.92 -3.47 2.34
C PHE A 16 -22.56 -2.09 2.90
N ASP A 17 -23.39 -1.07 2.64
CA ASP A 17 -23.17 0.29 3.16
C ASP A 17 -23.21 0.30 4.70
N ASP A 18 -24.23 -0.31 5.30
CA ASP A 18 -24.37 -0.42 6.75
C ASP A 18 -23.19 -1.18 7.38
N LEU A 19 -22.77 -2.27 6.75
CA LEU A 19 -21.64 -3.07 7.23
C LEU A 19 -20.33 -2.28 7.21
N LEU A 20 -20.09 -1.50 6.15
CA LEU A 20 -18.91 -0.64 6.05
C LEU A 20 -18.92 0.49 7.07
N VAL A 21 -20.10 1.08 7.33
CA VAL A 21 -20.27 2.07 8.40
C VAL A 21 -19.93 1.47 9.76
N VAL A 22 -20.42 0.26 10.06
CA VAL A 22 -20.10 -0.43 11.33
C VAL A 22 -18.61 -0.74 11.43
N LEU A 23 -18.00 -1.28 10.36
CA LEU A 23 -16.55 -1.56 10.35
C LEU A 23 -15.73 -0.29 10.59
N HIS A 24 -16.13 0.83 9.99
CA HIS A 24 -15.47 2.11 10.22
C HIS A 24 -15.62 2.59 11.66
N SER A 25 -16.83 2.56 12.22
CA SER A 25 -17.10 2.96 13.60
C SER A 25 -16.31 2.12 14.62
N LEU A 26 -16.11 0.83 14.36
CA LEU A 26 -15.26 -0.04 15.20
C LEU A 26 -13.78 0.36 15.12
N ILE A 27 -13.31 0.77 13.95
CA ILE A 27 -11.94 1.28 13.80
C ILE A 27 -11.77 2.60 14.56
N GLU A 28 -12.75 3.50 14.48
CA GLU A 28 -12.71 4.82 15.13
C GLU A 28 -12.87 4.76 16.65
N SER A 29 -13.54 3.74 17.19
CA SER A 29 -13.74 3.63 18.64
C SER A 29 -12.41 3.48 19.40
N GLY A 30 -11.37 2.96 18.73
CA GLY A 30 -10.06 2.74 19.33
C GLY A 30 -10.00 1.52 20.26
N ASP A 31 -11.08 0.76 20.37
CA ASP A 31 -11.15 -0.44 21.21
C ASP A 31 -10.47 -1.65 20.56
N LEU A 32 -10.22 -1.58 19.25
CA LEU A 32 -9.57 -2.64 18.49
C LEU A 32 -8.06 -2.59 18.66
N SER A 33 -7.45 -3.77 18.77
CA SER A 33 -6.01 -3.90 18.56
C SER A 33 -5.64 -3.50 17.12
N TYR A 34 -4.38 -3.11 16.93
CA TYR A 34 -3.83 -2.79 15.62
C TYR A 34 -4.10 -3.89 14.56
N GLN A 35 -3.98 -5.17 14.94
CA GLN A 35 -4.24 -6.29 14.04
C GLN A 35 -5.72 -6.40 13.68
N GLU A 36 -6.63 -6.18 14.65
CA GLU A 36 -8.07 -6.19 14.41
C GLU A 36 -8.49 -5.03 13.50
N SER A 37 -7.93 -3.83 13.68
CA SER A 37 -8.19 -2.69 12.79
C SER A 37 -7.74 -2.99 11.35
N LEU A 38 -6.58 -3.63 11.17
CA LEU A 38 -6.13 -4.07 9.84
C LEU A 38 -7.07 -5.10 9.21
N HIS A 39 -7.53 -6.08 9.98
CA HIS A 39 -8.50 -7.06 9.49
C HIS A 39 -9.86 -6.43 9.17
N CYS A 40 -10.26 -5.36 9.86
CA CYS A 40 -11.45 -4.57 9.50
C CYS A 40 -11.28 -3.95 8.12
N VAL A 41 -10.15 -3.28 7.88
CA VAL A 41 -9.82 -2.69 6.56
C VAL A 41 -9.78 -3.77 5.49
N GLN A 42 -9.11 -4.90 5.76
CA GLN A 42 -9.03 -6.02 4.84
C GLN A 42 -10.43 -6.53 4.47
N THR A 43 -11.30 -6.68 5.47
CA THR A 43 -12.68 -7.15 5.28
C THR A 43 -13.50 -6.15 4.47
N ALA A 44 -13.40 -4.86 4.78
CA ALA A 44 -14.07 -3.79 4.03
C ALA A 44 -13.70 -3.82 2.55
N PHE A 45 -12.41 -3.96 2.23
CA PHE A 45 -11.96 -4.03 0.84
C PHE A 45 -12.29 -5.35 0.15
N HIS A 46 -12.43 -6.45 0.88
CA HIS A 46 -12.97 -7.69 0.30
C HIS A 46 -14.45 -7.57 -0.03
N ILE A 47 -15.26 -6.93 0.84
CA ILE A 47 -16.69 -6.68 0.58
C ILE A 47 -16.86 -5.78 -0.65
N LEU A 48 -16.06 -4.72 -0.73
CA LEU A 48 -16.06 -3.79 -1.87
C LEU A 48 -15.41 -4.35 -3.13
N SER A 49 -14.79 -5.53 -3.06
CA SER A 49 -14.27 -6.24 -4.23
C SER A 49 -15.26 -7.33 -4.65
N GLY A 50 -15.50 -7.50 -5.95
CA GLY A 50 -16.46 -8.51 -6.44
C GLY A 50 -17.87 -7.93 -6.61
N GLN A 51 -18.89 -8.50 -5.95
CA GLN A 51 -20.28 -8.03 -6.11
C GLN A 51 -20.49 -6.60 -5.59
N GLY A 52 -19.70 -6.18 -4.59
CA GLY A 52 -19.70 -4.81 -4.08
C GLY A 52 -19.04 -3.78 -5.00
N ASP A 53 -18.36 -4.19 -6.08
CA ASP A 53 -17.73 -3.27 -7.04
C ASP A 53 -18.77 -2.49 -7.87
N VAL A 54 -19.98 -3.04 -7.99
CA VAL A 54 -21.15 -2.39 -8.62
C VAL A 54 -21.69 -1.26 -7.74
N LEU A 55 -21.42 -1.33 -6.44
CA LEU A 55 -21.77 -0.27 -5.51
C LEU A 55 -20.68 0.79 -5.56
N ASN A 56 -21.03 1.99 -6.00
CA ASN A 56 -20.12 3.15 -6.04
C ASN A 56 -19.88 3.74 -4.63
N ILE A 57 -19.55 2.89 -3.66
CA ILE A 57 -19.26 3.28 -2.28
C ILE A 57 -17.83 3.80 -2.22
N ASP A 58 -17.64 5.00 -1.68
CA ASP A 58 -16.32 5.60 -1.52
C ASP A 58 -15.59 5.01 -0.28
N PRO A 59 -14.48 4.26 -0.48
CA PRO A 59 -13.70 3.71 0.62
C PRO A 59 -12.64 4.68 1.17
N MET A 60 -12.74 6.00 0.90
CA MET A 60 -11.74 7.00 1.30
C MET A 60 -11.26 6.83 2.75
N LYS A 61 -12.20 6.64 3.67
CA LYS A 61 -11.92 6.45 5.10
C LYS A 61 -10.97 5.28 5.37
N PHE A 62 -11.12 4.17 4.64
CA PHE A 62 -10.26 3.00 4.77
C PHE A 62 -8.89 3.20 4.12
N TYR A 63 -8.79 3.98 3.03
CA TYR A 63 -7.50 4.40 2.48
C TYR A 63 -6.72 5.24 3.48
N THR A 64 -7.36 6.26 4.05
CA THR A 64 -6.79 7.14 5.06
C THR A 64 -6.36 6.35 6.30
N HIS A 65 -7.20 5.45 6.81
CA HIS A 65 -6.82 4.61 7.94
C HIS A 65 -5.60 3.73 7.65
N LEU A 66 -5.58 3.01 6.51
CA LEU A 66 -4.42 2.17 6.18
C LEU A 66 -3.14 3.02 6.01
N TYR A 67 -3.26 4.19 5.38
CA TYR A 67 -2.13 5.09 5.16
C TYR A 67 -1.52 5.57 6.48
N LYS A 68 -2.33 5.96 7.48
CA LYS A 68 -1.88 6.29 8.84
C LYS A 68 -1.21 5.10 9.53
N THR A 69 -1.82 3.93 9.40
CA THR A 69 -1.38 2.69 10.05
C THR A 69 0.01 2.25 9.61
N LEU A 70 0.47 2.63 8.41
CA LEU A 70 1.85 2.38 7.95
C LEU A 70 2.91 2.96 8.89
N PHE A 71 2.66 4.08 9.58
CA PHE A 71 3.63 4.66 10.52
C PHE A 71 3.69 3.95 11.87
N LYS A 72 2.72 3.08 12.17
CA LYS A 72 2.73 2.25 13.39
C LYS A 72 3.54 0.97 13.21
N LEU A 73 3.97 0.66 11.99
CA LEU A 73 4.75 -0.52 11.64
C LEU A 73 6.25 -0.27 11.83
N HIS A 74 6.91 -1.15 12.58
CA HIS A 74 8.36 -1.11 12.75
C HIS A 74 8.93 -2.47 13.15
N ALA A 75 10.25 -2.64 12.99
CA ALA A 75 10.97 -3.88 13.25
C ALA A 75 10.85 -4.40 14.71
N GLY A 76 10.62 -3.51 15.67
CA GLY A 76 10.73 -3.81 17.10
C GLY A 76 9.50 -4.45 17.75
N ALA A 77 8.30 -4.25 17.21
CA ALA A 77 7.08 -4.75 17.85
C ALA A 77 6.00 -5.18 16.86
N THR A 78 5.81 -4.46 15.76
CA THR A 78 4.64 -4.60 14.88
C THR A 78 4.98 -5.18 13.51
N ASN A 79 6.19 -5.70 13.31
CA ASN A 79 6.68 -6.18 12.02
C ASN A 79 5.79 -7.26 11.37
N GLU A 80 5.17 -8.13 12.18
CA GLU A 80 4.24 -9.17 11.70
C GLU A 80 3.01 -8.56 10.98
N GLY A 81 2.62 -7.35 11.36
CA GLY A 81 1.53 -6.62 10.72
C GLY A 81 1.80 -6.21 9.27
N VAL A 82 3.07 -6.23 8.82
CA VAL A 82 3.41 -5.85 7.45
C VAL A 82 2.74 -6.80 6.45
N GLU A 83 2.72 -8.10 6.72
CA GLU A 83 2.11 -9.08 5.81
C GLU A 83 0.63 -8.78 5.56
N ILE A 84 -0.13 -8.51 6.62
CA ILE A 84 -1.56 -8.17 6.54
C ILE A 84 -1.75 -6.89 5.73
N VAL A 85 -0.90 -5.88 5.95
CA VAL A 85 -0.93 -4.63 5.18
C VAL A 85 -0.65 -4.87 3.69
N LEU A 86 0.34 -5.69 3.35
CA LEU A 86 0.66 -5.99 1.94
C LEU A 86 -0.50 -6.72 1.25
N GLN A 87 -1.19 -7.62 1.95
CA GLN A 87 -2.41 -8.26 1.45
C GLN A 87 -3.55 -7.25 1.23
N CYS A 88 -3.72 -6.29 2.15
CA CYS A 88 -4.70 -5.21 1.98
C CYS A 88 -4.38 -4.35 0.75
N LEU A 89 -3.11 -3.96 0.58
CA LEU A 89 -2.66 -3.14 -0.54
C LEU A 89 -2.88 -3.81 -1.89
N ASP A 90 -2.72 -5.14 -1.99
CA ASP A 90 -3.02 -5.85 -3.24
C ASP A 90 -4.50 -5.71 -3.64
N VAL A 91 -5.42 -5.87 -2.69
CA VAL A 91 -6.85 -5.70 -2.95
C VAL A 91 -7.18 -4.23 -3.27
N MET A 92 -6.64 -3.31 -2.47
CA MET A 92 -6.93 -1.88 -2.53
C MET A 92 -6.38 -1.20 -3.78
N LEU A 93 -5.10 -1.42 -4.10
CA LEU A 93 -4.39 -0.67 -5.13
C LEU A 93 -4.28 -1.45 -6.44
N THR A 94 -4.14 -2.79 -6.37
CA THR A 94 -3.97 -3.61 -7.58
C THR A 94 -5.32 -4.05 -8.14
N LYS A 95 -6.15 -4.73 -7.33
CA LYS A 95 -7.44 -5.28 -7.82
C LYS A 95 -8.44 -4.16 -8.15
N ARG A 96 -8.49 -3.11 -7.33
CA ARG A 96 -9.33 -1.92 -7.55
C ARG A 96 -8.62 -0.77 -8.27
N ARG A 97 -7.56 -1.02 -9.04
CA ARG A 97 -6.71 0.01 -9.69
C ARG A 97 -7.49 1.10 -10.46
N LYS A 98 -8.66 0.78 -11.02
CA LYS A 98 -9.50 1.73 -11.77
C LYS A 98 -10.15 2.80 -10.89
N GLN A 99 -10.28 2.56 -9.59
CA GLN A 99 -10.90 3.44 -8.59
C GLN A 99 -9.84 4.16 -7.73
N VAL A 100 -8.57 4.03 -8.09
CA VAL A 100 -7.43 4.59 -7.36
C VAL A 100 -6.87 5.74 -8.16
N SER A 101 -6.81 6.93 -7.55
CA SER A 101 -6.20 8.09 -8.19
C SER A 101 -4.69 7.95 -8.25
N GLN A 102 -4.07 8.60 -9.23
CA GLN A 102 -2.61 8.63 -9.36
C GLN A 102 -1.95 9.17 -8.09
N GLN A 103 -2.51 10.22 -7.48
CA GLN A 103 -1.97 10.83 -6.26
C GLN A 103 -1.91 9.85 -5.10
N ARG A 104 -2.97 9.04 -4.94
CA ARG A 104 -3.01 8.00 -3.92
C ARG A 104 -1.92 6.95 -4.15
N ALA A 105 -1.74 6.50 -5.39
CA ALA A 105 -0.67 5.53 -5.72
C ALA A 105 0.73 6.08 -5.37
N LEU A 106 1.02 7.34 -5.73
CA LEU A 106 2.28 8.01 -5.42
C LEU A 106 2.53 8.08 -3.91
N ALA A 107 1.51 8.51 -3.16
CA ALA A 107 1.58 8.64 -1.71
C ALA A 107 1.86 7.30 -1.02
N PHE A 108 1.18 6.23 -1.42
CA PHE A 108 1.42 4.89 -0.89
C PHE A 108 2.82 4.38 -1.24
N ILE A 109 3.27 4.50 -2.49
CA ILE A 109 4.63 4.07 -2.87
C ILE A 109 5.69 4.80 -2.05
N LYS A 110 5.56 6.13 -1.90
CA LYS A 110 6.50 6.95 -1.11
C LYS A 110 6.54 6.53 0.36
N ARG A 111 5.37 6.36 1.00
CA ARG A 111 5.29 5.95 2.41
C ARG A 111 5.76 4.51 2.62
N LEU A 112 5.50 3.61 1.68
CA LEU A 112 6.01 2.24 1.68
C LEU A 112 7.53 2.20 1.60
N CYS A 113 8.15 2.98 0.69
CA CYS A 113 9.61 3.11 0.63
C CYS A 113 10.20 3.66 1.95
N THR A 114 9.51 4.59 2.60
CA THR A 114 9.89 5.08 3.94
C THR A 114 9.81 3.97 4.98
N LEU A 115 8.70 3.22 5.02
CA LEU A 115 8.51 2.11 5.94
C LEU A 115 9.57 1.00 5.76
N ALA A 116 9.98 0.73 4.51
CA ALA A 116 10.98 -0.29 4.21
C ALA A 116 12.34 -0.05 4.89
N LEU A 117 12.63 1.19 5.33
CA LEU A 117 13.83 1.54 6.10
C LEU A 117 13.74 1.14 7.59
N HIS A 118 12.53 0.92 8.12
CA HIS A 118 12.28 0.77 9.56
C HIS A 118 11.78 -0.62 9.96
N VAL A 119 11.72 -1.57 9.02
CA VAL A 119 11.21 -2.94 9.23
C VAL A 119 12.32 -3.98 9.02
N LEU A 120 12.03 -5.23 9.38
CA LEU A 120 12.96 -6.34 9.17
C LEU A 120 13.11 -6.67 7.68
N PRO A 121 14.22 -7.31 7.25
CA PRO A 121 14.53 -7.51 5.82
C PRO A 121 13.45 -8.25 5.05
N ASN A 122 12.80 -9.25 5.65
CA ASN A 122 11.69 -9.98 5.04
C ASN A 122 10.53 -9.04 4.70
N SER A 123 10.18 -8.15 5.62
CA SER A 123 9.15 -7.12 5.42
C SER A 123 9.59 -6.09 4.38
N SER A 124 10.85 -5.62 4.42
CA SER A 124 11.38 -4.70 3.41
C SER A 124 11.32 -5.29 2.00
N ILE A 125 11.66 -6.59 1.84
CA ILE A 125 11.55 -7.29 0.56
C ILE A 125 10.10 -7.31 0.08
N GLY A 126 9.16 -7.69 0.95
CA GLY A 126 7.73 -7.69 0.64
C GLY A 126 7.24 -6.32 0.18
N ILE A 127 7.62 -5.26 0.90
CA ILE A 127 7.27 -3.88 0.55
C ILE A 127 7.85 -3.48 -0.82
N LEU A 128 9.12 -3.78 -1.10
CA LEU A 128 9.75 -3.44 -2.37
C LEU A 128 9.15 -4.25 -3.53
N ALA A 129 8.78 -5.50 -3.31
CA ALA A 129 8.06 -6.32 -4.28
C ALA A 129 6.66 -5.75 -4.58
N THR A 130 5.95 -5.29 -3.55
CA THR A 130 4.66 -4.58 -3.73
C THR A 130 4.86 -3.28 -4.51
N ASN A 131 5.87 -2.47 -4.20
CA ASN A 131 6.15 -1.24 -4.94
C ASN A 131 6.46 -1.50 -6.41
N ARG A 132 7.17 -2.59 -6.74
CA ARG A 132 7.37 -3.03 -8.13
C ARG A 132 6.03 -3.24 -8.85
N ILE A 133 5.10 -3.96 -8.21
CA ILE A 133 3.77 -4.22 -8.76
C ILE A 133 3.02 -2.91 -8.96
N LEU A 134 3.08 -2.00 -7.98
CA LEU A 134 2.41 -0.70 -8.07
C LEU A 134 2.98 0.16 -9.20
N MET A 135 4.30 0.15 -9.42
CA MET A 135 4.92 0.88 -10.52
C MET A 135 4.45 0.37 -11.89
N HIS A 136 4.33 -0.95 -12.06
CA HIS A 136 3.72 -1.51 -13.27
C HIS A 136 2.22 -1.24 -13.39
N THR A 137 1.51 -1.16 -12.26
CA THR A 137 0.06 -0.91 -12.23
C THR A 137 -0.28 0.54 -12.54
N PHE A 138 0.58 1.47 -12.10
CA PHE A 138 0.45 2.92 -12.26
C PHE A 138 1.72 3.48 -12.92
N PRO A 139 1.82 3.45 -14.27
CA PRO A 139 3.06 3.77 -14.98
C PRO A 139 3.63 5.17 -14.68
N LYS A 140 2.76 6.16 -14.43
CA LYS A 140 3.15 7.54 -14.07
C LYS A 140 3.75 7.69 -12.67
N THR A 141 4.10 6.59 -12.00
CA THR A 141 4.79 6.64 -10.70
C THR A 141 6.30 6.74 -10.83
N ASP A 142 6.82 6.56 -12.05
CA ASP A 142 8.18 6.88 -12.47
C ASP A 142 8.60 8.31 -12.13
N LEU A 143 7.66 9.26 -12.07
CA LEU A 143 7.93 10.63 -11.63
C LEU A 143 8.61 10.71 -10.26
N LEU A 144 8.44 9.72 -9.38
CA LEU A 144 9.09 9.70 -8.07
C LEU A 144 10.57 9.30 -8.15
N LEU A 145 11.06 8.89 -9.33
CA LEU A 145 12.47 8.61 -9.58
C LEU A 145 13.24 9.86 -10.02
N ASP A 146 12.52 10.89 -10.45
CA ASP A 146 13.09 12.18 -10.81
C ASP A 146 13.17 13.12 -9.60
N ASN A 147 14.09 14.07 -9.65
CA ASN A 147 14.24 15.10 -8.61
C ASN A 147 13.45 16.38 -8.92
N GLU A 148 12.65 16.38 -9.97
CA GLU A 148 11.86 17.54 -10.39
C GLU A 148 10.47 17.50 -9.74
N SER A 149 10.08 18.61 -9.10
CA SER A 149 8.73 18.75 -8.54
C SER A 149 7.70 18.97 -9.65
N GLN A 150 6.66 18.14 -9.70
CA GLN A 150 5.57 18.28 -10.66
C GLN A 150 4.38 19.03 -10.04
N GLY A 151 4.42 20.37 -10.12
CA GLY A 151 3.31 21.24 -9.73
C GLY A 151 3.63 22.19 -8.59
N SER A 152 2.58 22.80 -8.03
CA SER A 152 2.68 23.69 -6.87
C SER A 152 2.54 22.93 -5.55
N GLY A 153 3.04 23.51 -4.47
CA GLY A 153 2.95 22.94 -3.12
C GLY A 153 4.19 22.15 -2.70
N VAL A 154 4.18 21.70 -1.44
CA VAL A 154 5.29 20.96 -0.82
C VAL A 154 4.77 19.60 -0.37
N PHE A 155 5.62 18.57 -0.49
CA PHE A 155 5.32 17.25 0.05
C PHE A 155 5.20 17.30 1.58
N LEU A 156 4.07 16.82 2.11
CA LEU A 156 3.78 16.76 3.54
C LEU A 156 3.77 15.29 4.01
N PRO A 157 4.91 14.76 4.51
CA PRO A 157 5.03 13.33 4.84
C PRO A 157 4.09 12.87 5.95
N GLU A 158 3.76 13.75 6.90
CA GLU A 158 2.92 13.46 8.07
C GLU A 158 1.42 13.54 7.78
N LEU A 159 1.02 14.08 6.62
CA LEU A 159 -0.39 14.23 6.29
C LEU A 159 -1.06 12.85 6.19
N GLU A 160 -2.24 12.74 6.78
CA GLU A 160 -2.92 11.47 6.94
C GLU A 160 -3.76 11.07 5.72
N GLU A 161 -4.13 12.05 4.90
CA GLU A 161 -4.85 11.86 3.65
C GLU A 161 -3.85 11.66 2.48
N PRO A 162 -3.76 10.45 1.90
CA PRO A 162 -2.78 10.17 0.85
C PRO A 162 -2.99 11.01 -0.42
N GLU A 163 -4.20 11.51 -0.65
CA GLU A 163 -4.52 12.28 -1.87
C GLU A 163 -4.01 13.73 -1.82
N TYR A 164 -3.72 14.26 -0.63
CA TYR A 164 -3.39 15.67 -0.42
C TYR A 164 -1.95 15.90 0.06
N CYS A 165 -1.15 14.84 0.23
CA CYS A 165 0.20 14.97 0.76
C CYS A 165 1.22 15.49 -0.26
N ASN A 166 0.84 15.71 -1.52
CA ASN A 166 1.69 16.17 -2.62
C ASN A 166 2.92 15.27 -2.88
N ALA A 167 2.71 13.95 -2.92
CA ALA A 167 3.79 12.99 -3.15
C ALA A 167 4.52 13.17 -4.49
N GLN A 168 3.88 13.79 -5.48
CA GLN A 168 4.49 14.18 -6.76
C GLN A 168 5.58 15.26 -6.66
N ASN A 169 5.70 15.93 -5.50
CA ASN A 169 6.70 16.97 -5.25
C ASN A 169 7.87 16.43 -4.39
N THR A 170 8.13 15.12 -4.44
CA THR A 170 9.28 14.48 -3.79
C THR A 170 9.81 13.32 -4.63
N ALA A 171 10.93 12.72 -4.21
CA ALA A 171 11.58 11.60 -4.88
C ALA A 171 11.80 10.41 -3.93
N LEU A 172 12.04 9.22 -4.46
CA LEU A 172 12.28 7.98 -3.71
C LEU A 172 13.75 7.85 -3.24
N TRP A 173 14.20 8.81 -2.44
CA TRP A 173 15.52 8.81 -1.84
C TRP A 173 15.80 7.57 -0.97
N GLU A 174 14.76 6.99 -0.39
CA GLU A 174 14.85 5.79 0.44
C GLU A 174 15.44 4.61 -0.32
N LEU A 175 15.17 4.50 -1.64
CA LEU A 175 15.73 3.43 -2.46
C LEU A 175 17.26 3.49 -2.51
N HIS A 176 17.86 4.69 -2.46
CA HIS A 176 19.31 4.85 -2.46
C HIS A 176 19.94 4.37 -1.16
N ALA A 177 19.26 4.57 -0.02
CA ALA A 177 19.66 4.00 1.26
C ALA A 177 19.49 2.47 1.26
N LEU A 178 18.36 1.97 0.76
CA LEU A 178 18.08 0.52 0.67
C LEU A 178 19.03 -0.21 -0.28
N ARG A 179 19.56 0.45 -1.31
CA ARG A 179 20.60 -0.09 -2.19
C ARG A 179 21.90 -0.42 -1.45
N ARG A 180 22.13 0.19 -0.27
CA ARG A 180 23.27 -0.06 0.62
C ARG A 180 22.90 -0.91 1.84
N HIS A 181 21.70 -1.48 1.88
CA HIS A 181 21.20 -2.30 2.98
C HIS A 181 22.06 -3.58 3.16
N TYR A 182 22.22 -4.09 4.38
CA TYR A 182 23.08 -5.27 4.62
C TYR A 182 22.58 -6.56 3.93
N HIS A 183 21.26 -6.69 3.75
CA HIS A 183 20.65 -7.86 3.12
C HIS A 183 20.71 -7.78 1.58
N PRO A 184 21.34 -8.74 0.88
CA PRO A 184 21.63 -8.64 -0.55
C PRO A 184 20.37 -8.61 -1.43
N ILE A 185 19.28 -9.25 -1.01
CA ILE A 185 18.02 -9.23 -1.77
C ILE A 185 17.35 -7.84 -1.67
N VAL A 186 17.46 -7.16 -0.52
CA VAL A 186 16.94 -5.79 -0.39
C VAL A 186 17.69 -4.85 -1.33
N GLN A 187 19.03 -4.97 -1.40
CA GLN A 187 19.85 -4.20 -2.34
C GLN A 187 19.42 -4.42 -3.79
N ARG A 188 19.17 -5.68 -4.19
CA ARG A 188 18.74 -6.03 -5.56
C ARG A 188 17.38 -5.45 -5.91
N PHE A 189 16.40 -5.56 -5.02
CA PHE A 189 15.09 -4.94 -5.23
C PHE A 189 15.19 -3.42 -5.31
N ALA A 190 15.98 -2.79 -4.43
CA ALA A 190 16.17 -1.35 -4.47
C ALA A 190 16.83 -0.87 -5.77
N ALA A 191 17.89 -1.55 -6.24
CA ALA A 191 18.53 -1.26 -7.52
C ALA A 191 17.56 -1.42 -8.70
N HIS A 192 16.76 -2.50 -8.70
CA HIS A 192 15.74 -2.74 -9.71
C HIS A 192 14.67 -1.63 -9.77
N LEU A 193 14.17 -1.18 -8.62
CA LEU A 193 13.19 -0.09 -8.56
C LEU A 193 13.78 1.25 -9.01
N ILE A 194 15.04 1.54 -8.65
CA ILE A 194 15.76 2.73 -9.13
C ILE A 194 15.85 2.75 -10.66
N ALA A 195 16.03 1.59 -11.28
CA ALA A 195 16.06 1.46 -12.74
C ALA A 195 14.67 1.55 -13.41
N GLY A 196 13.60 1.88 -12.67
CA GLY A 196 12.25 1.97 -13.22
C GLY A 196 11.50 0.63 -13.27
N ALA A 197 11.94 -0.37 -12.49
CA ALA A 197 11.35 -1.71 -12.46
C ALA A 197 11.23 -2.37 -13.85
N PRO A 198 12.29 -2.44 -14.67
CA PRO A 198 12.19 -2.93 -16.04
C PRO A 198 11.82 -4.41 -16.10
N SER A 199 10.94 -4.80 -17.02
CA SER A 199 10.54 -6.20 -17.21
C SER A 199 11.63 -7.07 -17.85
N GLU A 200 12.54 -6.45 -18.61
CA GLU A 200 13.60 -7.11 -19.38
C GLU A 200 14.90 -6.31 -19.30
N GLY A 201 16.03 -6.91 -19.70
CA GLY A 201 17.35 -6.28 -19.69
C GLY A 201 18.19 -6.60 -18.45
N SER A 202 19.37 -5.97 -18.35
CA SER A 202 20.35 -6.25 -17.29
C SER A 202 19.88 -5.88 -15.89
N GLU A 203 19.01 -4.87 -15.78
CA GLU A 203 18.46 -4.37 -14.51
C GLU A 203 17.12 -5.04 -14.12
N ALA A 204 16.66 -6.01 -14.91
CA ALA A 204 15.46 -6.78 -14.58
C ALA A 204 15.72 -7.77 -13.44
N LEU A 205 14.71 -8.01 -12.60
CA LEU A 205 14.81 -9.05 -11.58
C LEU A 205 14.88 -10.44 -12.21
N LYS A 206 15.71 -11.29 -11.61
CA LYS A 206 15.76 -12.71 -11.97
C LYS A 206 14.38 -13.35 -11.81
N PRO A 207 14.02 -14.35 -12.64
CA PRO A 207 12.72 -15.01 -12.59
C PRO A 207 12.29 -15.46 -11.20
N GLU A 208 13.22 -15.99 -10.40
CA GLU A 208 13.02 -16.43 -9.01
C GLU A 208 12.51 -15.34 -8.07
N LEU A 209 12.93 -14.09 -8.29
CA LEU A 209 12.55 -12.92 -7.48
C LEU A 209 11.42 -12.10 -8.11
N SER A 210 11.08 -12.40 -9.37
CA SER A 210 10.03 -11.70 -10.12
C SER A 210 8.63 -12.29 -9.90
N ARG A 211 8.56 -13.53 -9.40
CA ARG A 211 7.31 -14.25 -9.12
C ARG A 211 6.72 -13.77 -7.79
N ARG A 212 5.40 -13.59 -7.76
CA ARG A 212 4.61 -13.34 -6.55
C ARG A 212 4.68 -14.53 -5.60
#